data_AF-A0A348UJX7-F1
#
_entry.id   AF-A0A348UJX7-F1
#
_cell.length_a   1.000
_cell.length_b   1.000
_cell.length_c   1.000
_cell.angle_alpha   90.00
_cell.angle_beta   90.00
_cell.angle_gamma   90.00
#
_symmetry.space_group_name_H-M   'P 1'
#
loop_
_entity.id
_entity.type
_entity.pdbx_description
1 polymer ?
#
loop_
_entity_poly.entity_id
_entity_poly.type
_entity_poly.pdbx_seq_one_letter_code
_entity_poly.pdbx_strand_id
1 'polypeptide(L)'
;MSNPSDPGAEAPASDSTAETTSATNSGKAAGPLSDLRVIELGQLIAGPFCGQLLGDMGAEVIKVEAPGAGDPMRTWGQGLPVWWPVIGRNKKSITLNLREPEGQTLLRQLVADADVLIENFRPGTMEQWGLGYDALAAINPRLIMVRV
;
A
#
# COMPACT_ATOMS: atom_id res chain seq x y z
N MET A 1 -76.72 -13.69 27.36
CA MET A 1 -76.46 -12.38 26.75
C MET A 1 -75.87 -12.61 25.38
N SER A 2 -76.41 -11.88 24.41
CA SER A 2 -76.31 -12.08 22.96
C SER A 2 -74.95 -11.67 22.38
N ASN A 3 -74.54 -12.34 21.31
CA ASN A 3 -73.53 -11.88 20.35
C ASN A 3 -74.06 -10.61 19.63
N PRO A 4 -73.24 -9.78 18.97
CA PRO A 4 -72.86 -10.13 17.60
C PRO A 4 -71.43 -9.70 17.17
N SER A 5 -70.97 -10.48 16.19
CA SER A 5 -69.96 -10.17 15.19
C SER A 5 -70.20 -8.82 14.49
N ASP A 6 -69.14 -8.15 14.03
CA ASP A 6 -69.17 -7.63 12.66
C ASP A 6 -67.75 -7.59 12.04
N PRO A 7 -67.64 -7.80 10.71
CA PRO A 7 -66.42 -8.07 9.97
C PRO A 7 -65.86 -6.81 9.32
N GLY A 8 -64.56 -6.80 9.05
CA GLY A 8 -63.89 -5.72 8.32
C GLY A 8 -63.01 -6.27 7.22
N ALA A 9 -63.59 -6.33 6.02
CA ALA A 9 -63.03 -6.35 4.67
C ALA A 9 -61.51 -6.52 4.46
N GLU A 10 -61.20 -7.49 3.59
CA GLU A 10 -59.96 -7.60 2.82
C GLU A 10 -59.96 -6.58 1.66
N ALA A 11 -58.84 -5.87 1.45
CA ALA A 11 -58.42 -5.40 0.12
C ALA A 11 -56.90 -5.05 0.12
N PRO A 12 -56.22 -5.18 -1.03
CA PRO A 12 -54.82 -5.57 -1.10
C PRO A 12 -53.89 -4.36 -1.32
N ALA A 13 -52.68 -4.42 -0.77
CA ALA A 13 -51.59 -3.53 -1.17
C ALA A 13 -50.28 -4.29 -0.95
N SER A 14 -49.86 -5.00 -1.99
CA SER A 14 -48.88 -4.53 -2.97
C SER A 14 -47.52 -5.08 -2.59
N ASP A 15 -47.19 -6.15 -3.30
CA ASP A 15 -45.85 -6.67 -3.51
C ASP A 15 -44.89 -5.50 -3.73
N SER A 16 -44.26 -5.05 -2.64
CA SER A 16 -43.08 -4.20 -2.71
C SER A 16 -41.93 -5.14 -2.47
N THR A 17 -41.47 -5.74 -3.57
CA THR A 17 -40.10 -6.20 -3.73
C THR A 17 -39.21 -4.99 -3.45
N ALA A 18 -38.96 -4.72 -2.17
CA ALA A 18 -37.80 -3.97 -1.78
C ALA A 18 -36.63 -4.84 -2.22
N GLU A 19 -36.08 -4.51 -3.39
CA GLU A 19 -34.72 -4.87 -3.75
C GLU A 19 -33.86 -4.46 -2.55
N THR A 20 -33.64 -5.44 -1.68
CA THR A 20 -32.59 -5.37 -0.70
C THR A 20 -31.34 -5.52 -1.54
N THR A 21 -30.90 -4.40 -2.12
CA THR A 21 -29.54 -4.26 -2.60
C THR A 21 -28.69 -4.42 -1.37
N SER A 22 -28.37 -5.68 -1.08
CA SER A 22 -27.31 -6.08 -0.18
C SER A 22 -26.06 -5.46 -0.76
N ALA A 23 -25.77 -4.23 -0.36
CA ALA A 23 -24.44 -3.67 -0.48
C ALA A 23 -23.55 -4.64 0.28
N THR A 24 -22.89 -5.53 -0.46
CA THR A 24 -21.82 -6.37 0.03
C THR A 24 -20.69 -5.42 0.40
N ASN A 25 -20.80 -4.81 1.58
CA ASN A 25 -19.72 -4.10 2.22
C ASN A 25 -18.78 -5.16 2.82
N SER A 26 -18.17 -5.97 1.96
CA SER A 26 -17.22 -6.99 2.36
C SER A 26 -15.82 -6.38 2.40
N GLY A 27 -15.53 -5.74 3.52
CA GLY A 27 -14.21 -5.80 4.15
C GLY A 27 -13.08 -5.06 3.44
N LYS A 28 -12.94 -3.77 3.73
CA LYS A 28 -11.63 -3.18 3.96
C LYS A 28 -11.83 -1.89 4.74
N ALA A 29 -11.60 -1.91 6.05
CA ALA A 29 -11.26 -0.69 6.76
C ALA A 29 -9.90 -0.27 6.19
N ALA A 30 -9.91 0.50 5.12
CA ALA A 30 -8.71 0.80 4.38
C ALA A 30 -8.68 2.30 4.18
N GLY A 31 -7.68 2.92 4.82
CA GLY A 31 -7.58 4.36 4.98
C GLY A 31 -7.55 5.13 3.66
N PRO A 32 -7.35 6.45 3.72
CA PRO A 32 -7.48 7.33 2.54
C PRO A 32 -6.55 6.99 1.38
N LEU A 33 -5.53 6.15 1.57
CA LEU A 33 -4.58 5.73 0.54
C LEU A 33 -4.66 4.23 0.19
N SER A 34 -5.79 3.58 0.51
CA SER A 34 -5.93 2.12 0.44
C SER A 34 -5.92 1.48 -0.94
N ASP A 35 -6.09 2.30 -1.96
CA ASP A 35 -6.02 1.96 -3.38
C ASP A 35 -4.62 2.20 -3.97
N LEU A 36 -3.68 2.77 -3.19
CA LEU A 36 -2.34 3.09 -3.66
C LEU A 36 -1.31 2.01 -3.33
N ARG A 37 -0.38 1.80 -4.27
CA ARG A 37 0.83 0.98 -4.10
C ARG A 37 2.08 1.84 -4.05
N VAL A 38 2.91 1.62 -3.03
CA VAL A 38 4.15 2.35 -2.77
C VAL A 38 5.33 1.39 -2.80
N ILE A 39 6.35 1.70 -3.58
CA ILE A 39 7.65 1.01 -3.56
C ILE A 39 8.64 1.82 -2.73
N GLU A 40 9.13 1.26 -1.63
CA GLU A 40 10.06 1.93 -0.72
C GLU A 40 11.48 1.34 -0.82
N LEU A 41 12.37 2.06 -1.49
CA LEU A 41 13.79 1.74 -1.57
C LEU A 41 14.59 2.37 -0.42
N GLY A 42 14.01 3.36 0.24
CA GLY A 42 14.69 4.15 1.25
C GLY A 42 15.27 3.33 2.40
N GLN A 43 16.35 3.83 3.01
CA GLN A 43 17.05 3.20 4.12
C GLN A 43 17.05 4.08 5.36
N LEU A 44 17.25 3.47 6.52
CA LEU A 44 17.32 4.16 7.81
C LEU A 44 16.00 4.88 8.15
N ILE A 45 16.02 6.19 8.37
CA ILE A 45 14.89 6.89 8.98
C ILE A 45 14.02 7.57 7.92
N ALA A 46 14.57 8.50 7.13
CA ALA A 46 13.74 9.44 6.38
C ALA A 46 12.85 8.77 5.31
N GLY A 47 13.43 7.90 4.47
CA GLY A 47 12.67 7.13 3.49
C GLY A 47 11.64 6.19 4.16
N PRO A 48 12.07 5.33 5.10
CA PRO A 48 11.14 4.46 5.80
C PRO A 48 10.07 5.16 6.64
N PHE A 49 10.34 6.35 7.16
CA PHE A 49 9.33 7.16 7.84
C PHE A 49 8.26 7.65 6.86
N CYS A 50 8.66 8.08 5.65
CA CYS A 50 7.70 8.45 4.60
C CYS A 50 6.76 7.29 4.25
N GLY A 51 7.29 6.10 3.96
CA GLY A 51 6.42 4.96 3.66
C GLY A 51 5.66 4.44 4.87
N GLN A 52 6.17 4.60 6.10
CA GLN A 52 5.39 4.32 7.31
C GLN A 52 4.12 5.17 7.36
N LEU A 53 4.22 6.48 7.12
CA LEU A 53 3.05 7.37 7.11
C LEU A 53 2.02 6.95 6.05
N LEU A 54 2.47 6.56 4.85
CA LEU A 54 1.59 6.09 3.78
C LEU A 54 0.90 4.77 4.14
N GLY A 55 1.65 3.83 4.73
CA GLY A 55 1.12 2.55 5.23
C GLY A 55 0.14 2.73 6.39
N ASP A 56 0.41 3.67 7.30
CA ASP A 56 -0.50 4.04 8.41
C ASP A 56 -1.83 4.62 7.87
N MET A 57 -1.81 5.22 6.66
CA MET A 57 -2.99 5.69 5.93
C MET A 57 -3.60 4.64 4.99
N GLY A 58 -3.11 3.39 5.02
CA GLY A 58 -3.70 2.24 4.33
C GLY A 58 -3.05 1.83 3.01
N ALA A 59 -2.03 2.54 2.53
CA ALA A 59 -1.34 2.18 1.28
C ALA A 59 -0.67 0.81 1.35
N GLU A 60 -0.62 0.11 0.22
CA GLU A 60 0.21 -1.09 0.09
C GLU A 60 1.68 -0.67 -0.07
N VAL A 61 2.44 -0.72 1.03
CA VAL A 61 3.86 -0.38 1.01
C VAL A 61 4.71 -1.64 0.87
N ILE A 62 5.49 -1.72 -0.20
CA ILE A 62 6.45 -2.79 -0.47
C ILE A 62 7.85 -2.22 -0.24
N LYS A 63 8.45 -2.59 0.90
CA LYS A 63 9.85 -2.33 1.20
C LYS A 63 10.73 -3.23 0.33
N VAL A 64 11.61 -2.62 -0.46
CA VAL A 64 12.68 -3.32 -1.17
C VAL A 64 13.98 -3.15 -0.41
N GLU A 65 14.66 -4.25 -0.12
CA GLU A 65 15.88 -4.24 0.67
C GLU A 65 17.02 -4.99 -0.01
N ALA A 66 18.25 -4.70 0.39
CA ALA A 66 19.39 -5.48 -0.06
C ALA A 66 19.31 -6.92 0.50
N PRO A 67 19.59 -7.96 -0.31
CA PRO A 67 19.58 -9.33 0.17
C PRO A 67 20.61 -9.56 1.28
N GLY A 68 20.30 -10.48 2.19
CA GLY A 68 21.15 -10.84 3.33
C GLY A 68 21.08 -9.87 4.49
N ALA A 69 21.48 -8.60 4.29
CA ALA A 69 21.56 -7.62 5.36
C ALA A 69 20.23 -6.89 5.64
N GLY A 70 19.42 -6.65 4.61
CA GLY A 70 18.22 -5.81 4.70
C GLY A 70 18.56 -4.32 4.91
N ASP A 71 17.60 -3.57 5.45
CA ASP A 71 17.81 -2.21 5.95
C ASP A 71 18.71 -2.21 7.20
N PRO A 72 19.76 -1.36 7.27
CA PRO A 72 20.59 -1.23 8.48
C PRO A 72 19.79 -0.91 9.75
N MET A 73 18.57 -0.37 9.63
CA MET A 73 17.68 -0.15 10.76
C MET A 73 17.30 -1.45 11.49
N ARG A 74 17.30 -2.60 10.80
CA ARG A 74 16.97 -3.91 11.39
C ARG A 74 17.85 -4.28 12.59
N THR A 75 19.07 -3.76 12.62
CA THR A 75 20.05 -3.99 13.70
C THR A 75 20.46 -2.70 14.39
N TRP A 76 19.75 -1.59 14.15
CA TRP A 76 20.16 -0.29 14.65
C TRP A 76 19.84 -0.12 16.15
N GLY A 77 20.82 0.41 16.88
CA GLY A 77 20.74 0.63 18.32
C GLY A 77 21.60 -0.35 19.11
N GLN A 78 21.54 -0.25 20.43
CA GLN A 78 22.20 -1.16 21.37
C GLN A 78 21.12 -2.07 21.97
N GLY A 79 21.34 -3.39 21.93
CA GLY A 79 20.37 -4.36 22.44
C GLY A 79 19.22 -4.63 21.47
N LEU A 80 17.98 -4.52 21.94
CA LEU A 80 16.80 -4.83 21.11
C LEU A 80 16.57 -3.72 20.07
N PRO A 81 16.51 -4.03 18.76
CA PRO A 81 16.38 -3.04 17.70
C PRO A 81 14.93 -2.52 17.59
N VAL A 82 14.53 -1.66 18.52
CA VAL A 82 13.15 -1.13 18.64
C VAL A 82 12.73 -0.24 17.47
N TRP A 83 13.69 0.36 16.76
CA TRP A 83 13.39 1.30 15.68
C TRP A 83 12.82 0.61 14.44
N TRP A 84 13.25 -0.61 14.14
CA TRP A 84 12.72 -1.35 12.99
C TRP A 84 11.23 -1.67 13.12
N PRO A 85 10.72 -2.25 14.24
CA PRO A 85 9.29 -2.42 14.44
C PRO A 85 8.49 -1.12 14.35
N VAL A 86 9.09 0.02 14.75
CA VAL A 86 8.44 1.32 14.61
C VAL A 86 8.28 1.65 13.12
N ILE A 87 9.37 1.81 12.38
CA ILE A 87 9.32 2.35 11.01
C ILE A 87 8.98 1.31 9.92
N GLY A 88 9.07 0.02 10.25
CA GLY A 88 8.81 -1.09 9.33
C GLY A 88 7.38 -1.64 9.40
N ARG A 89 6.54 -1.15 10.33
CA ARG A 89 5.13 -1.55 10.44
C ARG A 89 4.33 -1.21 9.18
N ASN A 90 3.25 -1.93 8.94
CA ASN A 90 2.34 -1.75 7.79
C ASN A 90 3.01 -1.94 6.41
N LYS A 91 4.20 -2.56 6.36
CA LYS A 91 4.93 -2.84 5.12
C LYS A 91 5.02 -4.33 4.85
N LYS A 92 4.94 -4.68 3.56
CA LYS A 92 5.48 -5.93 3.02
C LYS A 92 6.98 -5.72 2.77
N SER A 93 7.79 -6.78 2.82
CA SER A 93 9.23 -6.72 2.59
C SER A 93 9.66 -7.78 1.59
N ILE A 94 10.47 -7.36 0.62
CA ILE A 94 11.16 -8.22 -0.35
C ILE A 94 12.61 -7.79 -0.47
N THR A 95 13.46 -8.66 -1.01
CA THR A 95 14.86 -8.33 -1.29
C THR A 95 15.14 -8.27 -2.78
N LEU A 96 15.81 -7.21 -3.24
CA LEU A 96 16.34 -7.09 -4.60
C LEU A 96 17.75 -6.51 -4.55
N ASN A 97 18.69 -7.09 -5.31
CA ASN A 97 20.01 -6.50 -5.50
C ASN A 97 19.99 -5.53 -6.67
N LEU A 98 19.76 -4.24 -6.40
CA LEU A 98 19.65 -3.21 -7.45
C LEU A 98 20.98 -2.85 -8.14
N ARG A 99 22.10 -3.40 -7.67
CA ARG A 99 23.40 -3.28 -8.36
C ARG A 99 23.50 -4.19 -9.58
N GLU A 100 22.68 -5.25 -9.62
CA GLU A 100 22.67 -6.22 -10.71
C GLU A 100 21.54 -5.94 -11.70
N PRO A 101 21.77 -6.17 -13.00
CA PRO A 101 20.75 -5.96 -14.04
C PRO A 101 19.43 -6.69 -13.79
N GLU A 102 19.47 -7.88 -13.18
CA GLU A 102 18.29 -8.68 -12.86
C GLU A 102 17.44 -7.99 -11.78
N GLY A 103 18.09 -7.45 -10.74
CA GLY A 103 17.38 -6.70 -9.68
C GLY A 103 16.78 -5.40 -10.20
N GLN A 104 17.48 -4.72 -11.11
CA GLN A 104 16.95 -3.53 -11.80
C GLN A 104 15.74 -3.87 -12.67
N THR A 105 15.79 -4.98 -13.41
CA THR A 105 14.66 -5.47 -14.23
C THR A 105 13.44 -5.77 -13.36
N LEU A 106 13.61 -6.46 -12.24
CA LEU A 106 12.52 -6.75 -11.31
C LEU A 106 11.93 -5.49 -10.69
N LEU A 107 12.76 -4.50 -10.35
CA LEU A 107 12.25 -3.23 -9.85
C LEU A 107 11.42 -2.48 -10.91
N ARG A 108 11.85 -2.47 -12.18
CA ARG A 108 11.07 -1.87 -13.29
C ARG A 108 9.70 -2.53 -13.42
N GLN A 109 9.62 -3.84 -13.25
CA GLN A 109 8.35 -4.57 -13.26
C GLN A 109 7.44 -4.15 -12.09
N LEU A 110 8.00 -4.00 -10.88
CA LEU A 110 7.23 -3.51 -9.73
C LEU A 110 6.73 -2.08 -9.93
N VAL A 111 7.54 -1.22 -10.54
CA VAL A 111 7.21 0.18 -10.80
C VAL A 111 6.10 0.35 -11.84
N ALA A 112 5.94 -0.60 -12.77
CA ALA A 112 4.90 -0.55 -13.80
C ALA A 112 3.48 -0.44 -13.20
N ASP A 113 3.27 -1.03 -12.02
CA ASP A 113 1.98 -1.06 -11.31
C ASP A 113 2.00 -0.27 -9.99
N ALA A 114 2.99 0.60 -9.78
CA ALA A 114 3.12 1.41 -8.56
C ALA A 114 2.62 2.84 -8.76
N ASP A 115 2.11 3.46 -7.70
CA ASP A 115 1.73 4.87 -7.72
C ASP A 115 2.87 5.76 -7.23
N VAL A 116 3.65 5.28 -6.26
CA VAL A 116 4.74 6.04 -5.64
C VAL A 116 6.00 5.20 -5.53
N LEU A 117 7.16 5.80 -5.80
CA LEU A 117 8.47 5.26 -5.43
C LEU A 117 9.20 6.23 -4.50
N ILE A 118 9.68 5.72 -3.36
CA ILE A 118 10.41 6.48 -2.34
C ILE A 118 11.87 6.01 -2.30
N GLU A 119 12.80 6.95 -2.36
CA GLU A 119 14.24 6.68 -2.19
C GLU A 119 14.96 7.83 -1.48
N ASN A 120 16.08 7.49 -0.83
CA ASN A 120 16.99 8.43 -0.15
C ASN A 120 18.46 8.03 -0.34
N PHE A 121 18.79 7.51 -1.53
CA PHE A 121 20.16 7.17 -1.87
C PHE A 121 20.99 8.43 -2.16
N ARG A 122 22.31 8.26 -2.24
CA ARG A 122 23.18 9.36 -2.66
C ARG A 122 22.76 9.84 -4.05
N PRO A 123 22.74 11.17 -4.31
CA PRO A 123 22.43 11.71 -5.63
C PRO A 123 23.22 11.00 -6.74
N GLY A 124 22.53 10.63 -7.83
CA GLY A 124 23.13 9.93 -8.97
C GLY A 124 23.13 8.41 -8.87
N THR A 125 22.84 7.81 -7.70
CA THR A 125 22.86 6.34 -7.54
C THR A 125 21.81 5.65 -8.40
N MET A 126 20.57 6.15 -8.36
CA MET A 126 19.47 5.58 -9.15
C MET A 126 19.75 5.73 -10.65
N GLU A 127 20.31 6.88 -11.07
CA GLU A 127 20.67 7.16 -12.46
C GLU A 127 21.77 6.23 -12.96
N GLN A 128 22.79 5.92 -12.15
CA GLN A 128 23.83 4.94 -12.50
C GLN A 128 23.28 3.53 -12.71
N TRP A 129 22.20 3.18 -12.02
CA TRP A 129 21.49 1.90 -12.21
C TRP A 129 20.43 1.98 -13.32
N GLY A 130 20.31 3.12 -14.01
CA GLY A 130 19.27 3.37 -15.00
C GLY A 130 17.86 3.35 -14.40
N LEU A 131 17.71 3.60 -13.10
CA LEU A 131 16.46 3.64 -12.34
C LEU A 131 16.10 5.09 -11.93
N GLY A 132 16.73 6.09 -12.54
CA GLY A 132 16.36 7.49 -12.33
C GLY A 132 14.93 7.80 -12.79
N TYR A 133 14.42 8.97 -12.40
CA TYR A 133 13.03 9.37 -12.68
C TYR A 133 12.67 9.25 -14.16
N ASP A 134 13.46 9.80 -15.07
CA ASP A 134 13.15 9.78 -16.51
C ASP A 134 12.99 8.34 -17.06
N ALA A 135 13.85 7.42 -16.61
CA ALA A 135 13.81 6.02 -17.03
C ALA A 135 12.58 5.28 -16.46
N LEU A 136 12.19 5.59 -15.22
CA LEU A 136 11.02 4.98 -14.58
C LEU A 136 9.70 5.59 -15.06
N ALA A 137 9.66 6.90 -15.29
CA ALA A 137 8.50 7.62 -15.82
C ALA A 137 8.20 7.22 -17.27
N ALA A 138 9.22 6.85 -18.05
CA ALA A 138 9.02 6.27 -19.37
C ALA A 138 8.28 4.91 -19.34
N ILE A 139 8.41 4.16 -18.24
CA ILE A 139 7.71 2.89 -18.01
C ILE A 139 6.31 3.16 -17.45
N ASN A 140 6.22 4.04 -16.45
CA ASN A 140 4.97 4.42 -15.80
C ASN A 140 4.85 5.96 -15.73
N PRO A 141 4.17 6.59 -16.70
CA PRO A 141 4.00 8.04 -16.75
C PRO A 141 3.17 8.64 -15.59
N ARG A 142 2.50 7.80 -14.79
CA ARG A 142 1.71 8.22 -13.62
C ARG A 142 2.53 8.17 -12.32
N LEU A 143 3.74 7.62 -12.35
CA LEU A 143 4.57 7.41 -11.17
C LEU A 143 4.93 8.74 -10.49
N ILE A 144 4.70 8.81 -9.19
CA ILE A 144 5.23 9.87 -8.34
C ILE A 144 6.54 9.36 -7.72
N MET A 145 7.66 10.03 -8.00
CA MET A 145 8.94 9.71 -7.37
C MET A 145 9.26 10.71 -6.27
N VAL A 146 9.43 10.22 -5.05
CA VAL A 146 9.85 11.01 -3.88
C VAL A 146 11.32 10.70 -3.60
N ARG A 147 12.16 11.72 -3.77
CA ARG A 147 13.58 11.71 -3.42
C ARG A 147 13.78 12.57 -2.18
N VAL A 148 14.34 11.98 -1.12
CA VAL A 148 14.61 12.64 0.17
C VAL A 148 16.10 12.93 0.33
#